data_AF-A0A3B0WR73-F1
#
_entry.id   AF-A0A3B0WR73-F1
#
_cell.length_a   1.000
_cell.length_b   1.000
_cell.length_c   1.000
_cell.angle_alpha   90.00
_cell.angle_beta   90.00
_cell.angle_gamma   90.00
#
_symmetry.space_group_name_H-M   'P 1'
#
loop_
_entity.id
_entity.type
_entity.pdbx_description
1 polymer ?
#
loop_
_entity_poly.entity_id
_entity_poly.type
_entity_poly.pdbx_seq_one_letter_code
_entity_poly.pdbx_strand_id
1 'polypeptide(L)' 'MVPRNREFDVDDALTKAMHLFWEKGYADTSIRDIAEHIGVSHAGIYSAFGDKKGLFKASIEKYSREVLDVMFSPL' A
#
# COMPACT_ATOMS: atom_id res chain seq x y z
N MET A 1 -26.05 -15.27 2.82
CA MET A 1 -24.72 -15.41 2.18
C MET A 1 -23.97 -14.14 2.47
N VAL A 2 -23.15 -14.11 3.52
CA VAL A 2 -22.33 -12.92 3.83
C VAL A 2 -21.20 -12.92 2.79
N PRO A 3 -21.01 -11.86 1.98
CA PRO A 3 -19.82 -11.79 1.16
C PRO A 3 -18.64 -11.81 2.13
N ARG A 4 -17.81 -12.85 2.07
CA ARG A 4 -16.49 -12.82 2.68
C ARG A 4 -15.76 -11.70 1.96
N ASN A 5 -15.85 -10.48 2.51
CA ASN A 5 -14.87 -9.46 2.23
C ASN A 5 -13.55 -10.12 2.65
N ARG A 6 -12.76 -10.58 1.67
CA ARG A 6 -11.39 -10.99 1.96
C ARG A 6 -10.74 -9.69 2.43
N GLU A 7 -10.64 -9.52 3.74
CA GLU A 7 -9.75 -8.51 4.31
C GLU A 7 -8.40 -8.75 3.64
N PHE A 8 -7.96 -7.77 2.86
CA PHE A 8 -6.73 -7.87 2.12
C PHE A 8 -5.58 -7.63 3.10
N ASP A 9 -4.44 -8.26 2.84
CA ASP A 9 -3.25 -8.03 3.63
C ASP A 9 -2.76 -6.60 3.37
N VAL A 10 -2.82 -5.76 4.41
CA VAL A 10 -2.44 -4.35 4.34
C VAL A 10 -0.94 -4.21 4.09
N ASP A 11 -0.11 -5.08 4.65
CA ASP A 11 1.35 -4.99 4.51
C ASP A 11 1.79 -5.38 3.09
N ASP A 12 1.17 -6.41 2.52
CA ASP A 12 1.36 -6.77 1.11
C ASP A 12 0.88 -5.64 0.17
N ALA A 13 -0.29 -5.07 0.46
CA ALA A 13 -0.83 -3.95 -0.32
C ALA A 13 0.09 -2.71 -0.29
N LEU A 14 0.61 -2.34 0.88
CA LEU A 14 1.56 -1.23 1.03
C LEU A 14 2.88 -1.51 0.28
N THR A 15 3.38 -2.74 0.33
CA THR A 15 4.60 -3.13 -0.39
C THR A 15 4.42 -3.03 -1.91
N LYS A 16 3.30 -3.55 -2.43
CA LYS A 16 2.97 -3.47 -3.86
C LYS A 16 2.72 -2.04 -4.31
N ALA A 17 1.99 -1.24 -3.53
CA ALA A 17 1.78 0.18 -3.82
C ALA A 17 3.10 0.95 -3.88
N MET A 18 3.98 0.73 -2.90
CA MET A 18 5.32 1.32 -2.85
C MET A 18 6.12 1.01 -4.13
N HIS A 19 6.18 -0.26 -4.54
CA HIS A 19 6.89 -0.65 -5.76
C HIS A 19 6.31 0.01 -7.01
N LEU A 20 4.99 0.07 -7.12
CA LEU A 20 4.33 0.73 -8.25
C LEU A 20 4.64 2.23 -8.30
N PHE A 21 4.66 2.90 -7.13
CA PHE A 21 5.06 4.30 -7.05
C PHE A 21 6.52 4.53 -7.44
N TRP A 22 7.43 3.61 -7.14
CA TRP A 22 8.82 3.69 -7.57
C TRP A 22 9.00 3.45 -9.06
N GLU A 23 8.25 2.51 -9.62
CA GLU A 23 8.33 2.16 -11.04
C GLU A 23 7.74 3.25 -11.93
N LYS A 24 6.55 3.74 -11.60
CA LYS A 24 5.79 4.69 -12.43
C LYS A 24 5.87 6.14 -11.98
N GLY A 25 6.29 6.39 -10.74
CA GLY A 25 6.20 7.70 -10.12
C GLY A 25 4.81 7.99 -9.52
N TYR A 26 4.77 8.82 -8.48
CA TYR A 26 3.53 9.17 -7.78
C TYR A 26 2.51 9.88 -8.66
N ALA A 27 2.94 10.79 -9.55
CA ALA A 27 2.04 11.57 -10.39
C ALA A 27 1.29 10.68 -11.40
N ASP A 28 2.01 9.77 -12.05
CA ASP A 28 1.49 8.94 -13.14
C ASP A 28 0.80 7.65 -12.67
N THR A 29 0.79 7.39 -11.36
CA THR A 29 0.07 6.26 -10.76
C THR A 29 -1.33 6.68 -10.33
N SER A 30 -2.38 6.01 -10.83
CA SER A 30 -3.77 6.23 -10.40
C SER A 30 -4.23 5.22 -9.33
N ILE A 31 -5.31 5.53 -8.60
CA ILE A 31 -5.95 4.58 -7.67
C ILE A 31 -6.41 3.31 -8.40
N ARG A 32 -6.79 3.43 -9.66
CA ARG A 32 -7.18 2.29 -10.49
C ARG A 32 -5.99 1.38 -10.76
N ASP A 33 -4.86 1.93 -11.19
CA ASP A 33 -3.64 1.14 -11.43
C ASP A 33 -3.22 0.39 -10.16
N ILE A 34 -3.30 1.07 -9.01
CA ILE A 34 -2.99 0.50 -7.70
C ILE A 34 -3.94 -0.65 -7.37
N ALA A 35 -5.25 -0.45 -7.51
CA ALA A 35 -6.24 -1.48 -7.22
C ALA A 35 -6.07 -2.72 -8.09
N GLU A 36 -5.83 -2.53 -9.39
CA GLU A 36 -5.56 -3.60 -10.34
C GLU A 36 -4.25 -4.32 -10.00
N HIS A 37 -3.19 -3.58 -9.66
CA HIS A 37 -1.88 -4.14 -9.30
C HIS A 37 -1.89 -4.93 -7.98
N ILE A 38 -2.62 -4.45 -6.97
CA ILE A 38 -2.72 -5.11 -5.66
C ILE A 38 -3.73 -6.27 -5.70
N GLY A 39 -4.75 -6.18 -6.56
CA GLY A 39 -5.85 -7.14 -6.63
C GLY A 39 -6.98 -6.87 -5.63
N VAL A 40 -7.24 -5.59 -5.33
CA VAL A 40 -8.25 -5.14 -4.37
C VAL A 40 -9.26 -4.19 -5.00
N SER A 41 -10.38 -3.94 -4.33
CA SER A 41 -11.35 -2.94 -4.79
C SER A 41 -10.91 -1.52 -4.45
N HIS A 42 -11.35 -0.54 -5.25
CA HIS A 42 -11.13 0.88 -4.95
C HIS A 42 -11.71 1.26 -3.58
N ALA A 43 -12.89 0.71 -3.25
CA ALA A 43 -13.54 0.94 -1.96
C ALA A 43 -12.68 0.44 -0.79
N GLY A 44 -11.99 -0.69 -0.95
CA GLY A 44 -11.04 -1.21 0.05
C GLY A 44 -9.86 -0.26 0.26
N ILE A 45 -9.27 0.26 -0.82
CA ILE A 45 -8.18 1.24 -0.74
C ILE A 45 -8.65 2.52 -0.06
N TYR A 46 -9.78 3.08 -0.48
CA TYR A 46 -10.32 4.31 0.13
C TYR A 46 -10.70 4.11 1.60
N SER A 47 -11.29 2.96 1.95
CA SER A 47 -11.65 2.66 3.33
C SER A 47 -10.43 2.50 4.24
N ALA A 48 -9.32 1.96 3.73
CA ALA A 48 -8.12 1.72 4.52
C ALA A 48 -7.17 2.94 4.57
N PHE A 49 -7.08 3.70 3.48
CA PHE A 49 -6.02 4.70 3.30
C PHE A 49 -6.55 6.10 2.99
N GLY A 50 -7.86 6.27 2.82
CA GLY A 50 -8.52 7.56 2.58
C GLY A 50 -8.36 8.10 1.17
N ASP A 51 -7.14 8.19 0.65
CA ASP A 51 -6.84 8.64 -0.71
C ASP A 51 -5.46 8.15 -1.19
N LYS A 52 -5.02 8.57 -2.40
CA LYS A 52 -3.71 8.20 -2.96
C LYS A 52 -2.55 8.70 -2.09
N LYS A 53 -2.70 9.88 -1.49
CA LYS A 53 -1.67 10.51 -0.66
C LYS A 53 -1.53 9.76 0.66
N GLY A 54 -2.64 9.34 1.28
CA GLY A 54 -2.67 8.52 2.47
C GLY A 54 -2.03 7.16 2.24
N LEU A 55 -2.35 6.50 1.12
CA LEU A 55 -1.70 5.25 0.73
C LEU A 55 -0.19 5.42 0.51
N PHE A 56 0.21 6.47 -0.22
CA PHE A 56 1.63 6.77 -0.43
C PHE A 56 2.36 7.02 0.88
N LYS A 57 1.79 7.82 1.78
CA LYS A 57 2.36 8.10 3.10
C LYS A 57 2.53 6.80 3.90
N ALA A 58 1.50 5.97 3.98
CA ALA A 58 1.55 4.69 4.68
C ALA A 58 2.62 3.75 4.09
N SER A 59 2.82 3.78 2.78
CA SER A 59 3.84 3.00 2.08
C SER A 59 5.25 3.44 2.49
N ILE A 60 5.52 4.75 2.53
CA ILE A 60 6.80 5.30 2.97
C ILE A 60 7.04 5.06 4.47
N GLU A 61 6.00 5.17 5.30
CA GLU A 61 6.11 4.86 6.74
C GLU A 61 6.45 3.38 6.98
N LYS A 62 5.85 2.47 6.21
CA LYS A 62 6.20 1.04 6.25
C LYS A 62 7.68 0.83 5.88
N TYR A 63 8.10 1.37 4.73
CA TYR A 63 9.50 1.30 4.30
C TYR A 63 10.45 1.82 5.37
N SER A 64 10.12 2.97 5.96
CA SER A 64 10.92 3.60 7.00
C SER A 64 11.04 2.68 8.21
N ARG A 65 9.94 2.06 8.68
CA ARG A 65 9.99 1.08 9.78
C ARG A 65 10.86 -0.12 9.44
N GLU A 66 10.66 -0.75 8.27
CA GLU A 66 11.43 -1.94 7.88
C GLU A 66 12.93 -1.65 7.79
N VAL A 67 13.29 -0.50 7.23
CA VAL A 67 14.68 -0.08 7.11
C VAL A 67 15.27 0.29 8.47
N LEU A 68 14.55 1.04 9.29
CA LEU A 68 15.00 1.42 10.64
C LEU A 68 15.15 0.19 11.53
N ASP A 69 14.22 -0.75 11.50
CA ASP A 69 14.27 -1.98 12.30
C ASP A 69 15.48 -2.84 11.91
N VAL A 70 15.80 -2.93 10.62
CA VAL A 70 17.00 -3.65 10.15
C VAL A 70 18.29 -2.92 10.51
N MET A 71 18.34 -1.59 10.35
CA MET A 71 19.55 -0.81 10.62
C MET A 71 19.85 -0.63 12.12
N PHE A 72 18.83 -0.60 12.96
CA PHE A 72 18.92 -0.34 14.39
C PHE A 72 18.55 -1.54 15.26
N SER A 73 18.48 -2.74 14.68
CA SER A 73 18.32 -3.96 15.47
C SER A 73 19.52 -4.12 16.43
N PRO A 74 19.29 -4.35 17.74
CA PRO A 74 20.38 -4.67 18.64
C PRO A 74 21.01 -5.99 18.18
N LEU A 75 22.31 -5.97 17.93
CA LEU A 75 23.13 -7.16 17.63
C LEU A 75 22.92 -8.26 18.67
#